data_AF-A0AAW2Z3J5-F1
#
_entry.id   AF-A0AAW2Z3J5-F1
#
_cell.length_a   1.000
_cell.length_b   1.000
_cell.length_c   1.000
_cell.angle_alpha   90.00
_cell.angle_beta   90.00
_cell.angle_gamma   90.00
#
_symmetry.space_group_name_H-M   'P 1'
#
loop_
_entity.id
_entity.type
_entity.pdbx_description
1 polymer ?
#
loop_
_entity_poly.entity_id
_entity_poly.type
_entity_poly.pdbx_seq_one_letter_code
_entity_poly.pdbx_strand_id
1 'polypeptide(L)'
;MVDFISRYNYATDVRTDTFAQPGAGSGKYPNNTDCNDVWEASIRDGLIPLESKKCPEMEQPEVGHYVSLVIWPSMDFHWYRKDLEGYWSHKPGSTKVKDVDASQNKILNPDKADIKPYTEICGYYIAIPSKITIK
;
A
#
# COMPACT_ATOMS: atom_id res chain seq x y z
N MET A 1 -15.08 2.52 -11.48
CA MET A 1 -13.83 2.64 -10.72
C MET A 1 -13.97 3.85 -9.82
N VAL A 2 -13.91 3.67 -8.50
CA VAL A 2 -13.93 4.79 -7.55
C VAL A 2 -12.63 5.57 -7.73
N ASP A 3 -12.70 6.87 -8.03
CA ASP A 3 -11.50 7.70 -8.10
C ASP A 3 -11.07 8.07 -6.67
N PHE A 4 -9.99 7.44 -6.21
CA PHE A 4 -9.35 7.78 -4.95
C PHE A 4 -8.37 8.92 -5.19
N ILE A 5 -8.27 9.90 -4.30
CA ILE A 5 -7.30 11.00 -4.44
C ILE A 5 -5.93 10.70 -3.81
N SER A 6 -5.85 9.70 -2.93
CA SER A 6 -4.64 9.29 -2.22
C SER A 6 -4.28 7.83 -2.49
N ARG A 7 -2.97 7.57 -2.47
CA ARG A 7 -2.34 6.25 -2.60
C ARG A 7 -2.77 5.31 -1.48
N TYR A 8 -2.98 5.85 -0.29
CA TYR A 8 -3.35 5.07 0.88
C TYR A 8 -4.84 4.72 0.87
N ASN A 9 -5.71 5.65 0.46
CA ASN A 9 -7.13 5.35 0.22
C ASN A 9 -7.30 4.28 -0.86
N TYR A 10 -6.56 4.39 -1.96
CA TYR A 10 -6.56 3.38 -3.02
C TYR A 10 -6.13 2.01 -2.50
N ALA A 11 -5.01 1.97 -1.77
CA ALA A 11 -4.45 0.73 -1.23
C ALA A 11 -5.40 0.08 -0.22
N THR A 12 -6.02 0.84 0.67
CA THR A 12 -6.94 0.32 1.70
C THR A 12 -8.36 0.07 1.19
N ASP A 13 -8.69 0.55 -0.02
CA ASP A 13 -10.04 0.58 -0.58
C ASP A 13 -11.07 1.31 0.31
N VAL A 14 -10.60 2.30 1.06
CA VAL A 14 -11.43 3.16 1.91
C VAL A 14 -11.40 4.57 1.35
N ARG A 15 -12.56 5.12 1.01
CA ARG A 15 -12.70 6.49 0.50
C ARG A 15 -13.02 7.43 1.65
N THR A 16 -12.11 8.36 1.95
CA THR A 16 -12.29 9.42 2.94
C THR A 16 -12.51 10.80 2.31
N ASP A 17 -12.30 10.92 0.99
CA ASP A 17 -12.20 12.20 0.28
C ASP A 17 -11.13 13.16 0.88
N THR A 18 -10.14 12.59 1.59
CA THR A 18 -8.96 13.27 2.12
C THR A 18 -7.68 12.68 1.52
N PHE A 19 -6.54 13.35 1.71
CA PHE A 19 -5.23 12.77 1.45
C PHE A 19 -4.81 11.89 2.63
N ALA A 20 -5.55 10.80 2.89
CA ALA A 20 -5.26 9.94 4.03
C ALA A 20 -3.83 9.38 3.92
N GLN A 21 -3.18 9.24 5.07
CA GLN A 21 -1.83 8.70 5.24
C GLN A 21 -1.83 7.71 6.42
N PRO A 22 -0.83 6.82 6.51
CA PRO A 22 -0.69 5.93 7.66
C PRO A 22 -0.71 6.70 8.98
N GLY A 23 -1.50 6.21 9.93
CA GLY A 23 -1.76 6.83 11.23
C GLY A 23 -2.99 7.75 11.25
N ALA A 24 -3.66 7.99 10.12
CA ALA A 24 -4.84 8.86 10.06
C ALA A 24 -6.04 8.29 10.84
N GLY A 25 -6.22 6.97 10.87
CA GLY A 25 -7.30 6.34 11.63
C GLY A 25 -7.07 6.41 13.14
N SER A 26 -5.81 6.23 13.55
CA SER A 26 -5.41 6.27 14.96
C SER A 26 -5.09 7.67 15.51
N GLY A 27 -4.92 8.68 14.64
CA GLY A 27 -4.41 10.01 15.00
C GLY A 27 -2.92 10.02 15.38
N LYS A 28 -2.21 8.89 15.19
CA LYS A 28 -0.78 8.72 15.52
C LYS A 28 0.01 8.48 14.24
N TYR A 29 0.38 9.56 13.59
CA TYR A 29 1.21 9.57 12.38
C TYR A 29 2.63 9.05 12.63
N PRO A 30 3.32 8.52 11.62
CA PRO A 30 4.73 8.15 11.72
C PRO A 30 5.59 9.37 12.04
N ASN A 31 6.64 9.20 12.85
CA ASN A 31 7.58 10.29 13.14
C ASN A 31 8.59 10.46 12.00
N ASN A 32 8.94 9.36 11.33
CA ASN A 32 9.88 9.32 10.22
C ASN A 32 9.28 8.59 9.01
N THR A 33 9.80 8.91 7.83
CA THR A 33 9.50 8.18 6.59
C THR A 33 10.49 7.03 6.43
N ASP A 34 10.30 5.98 7.24
CA ASP A 34 11.06 4.73 7.19
C ASP A 34 10.15 3.50 7.31
N CYS A 35 10.70 2.32 7.05
CA CYS A 35 9.95 1.08 7.10
C CYS A 35 9.38 0.74 8.48
N ASN A 36 9.94 1.23 9.59
CA ASN A 36 9.44 0.91 10.92
C ASN A 36 8.24 1.78 11.28
N ASP A 37 8.40 3.09 11.17
CA ASP A 37 7.42 4.06 11.64
C ASP A 37 6.15 4.04 10.77
N VAL A 38 6.32 3.99 9.45
CA VAL A 38 5.19 3.92 8.50
C VAL A 38 4.47 2.57 8.64
N TRP A 39 5.22 1.50 8.95
CA TRP A 39 4.65 0.18 9.14
C TRP A 39 3.77 0.11 10.39
N GLU A 40 4.29 0.56 11.52
CA GLU A 40 3.54 0.60 12.78
C GLU A 40 2.32 1.54 12.68
N ALA A 41 2.44 2.67 11.97
CA ALA A 41 1.30 3.56 11.73
C ALA A 41 0.19 2.89 10.91
N SER A 42 0.58 2.09 9.91
CA SER A 42 -0.33 1.33 9.07
C SER A 42 -1.09 0.26 9.85
N ILE A 43 -0.40 -0.44 10.76
CA ILE A 43 -1.02 -1.41 11.67
C ILE A 43 -2.05 -0.74 12.57
N ARG A 44 -1.72 0.42 13.14
CA ARG A 44 -2.65 1.18 14.01
C ARG A 44 -3.93 1.59 13.29
N ASP A 45 -3.88 1.76 11.98
CA ASP A 45 -5.06 2.09 11.16
C ASP A 45 -5.88 0.85 10.77
N GLY A 46 -5.38 -0.36 11.05
CA GLY A 46 -6.09 -1.64 10.89
C GLY A 46 -5.51 -2.59 9.84
N LEU A 47 -4.37 -2.26 9.22
CA LEU A 47 -3.70 -3.18 8.29
C LEU A 47 -3.10 -4.36 9.06
N ILE A 48 -3.28 -5.57 8.53
CA ILE A 48 -2.83 -6.82 9.17
C ILE A 48 -1.51 -7.24 8.54
N PRO A 49 -0.38 -7.24 9.28
CA PRO A 49 0.92 -7.54 8.70
C PRO A 49 1.04 -9.02 8.31
N LEU A 50 1.69 -9.31 7.18
CA LEU A 50 2.13 -10.67 6.85
C LEU A 50 3.45 -10.97 7.56
N GLU A 51 3.49 -12.08 8.31
CA GLU A 51 4.69 -12.50 9.06
C GLU A 51 5.91 -12.70 8.16
N SER A 52 5.71 -13.25 6.96
CA SER A 52 6.80 -13.50 6.01
C SER A 52 7.46 -12.22 5.49
N LYS A 53 6.74 -11.09 5.50
CA LYS A 53 7.07 -9.83 4.82
C LYS A 53 7.47 -9.99 3.34
N LYS A 54 7.15 -11.13 2.71
CA LYS A 54 7.43 -11.43 1.30
C LYS A 54 6.15 -11.36 0.48
N CYS A 55 6.29 -11.18 -0.83
CA CYS A 55 5.13 -11.18 -1.71
C CYS A 55 4.32 -12.48 -1.55
N PRO A 56 3.00 -12.39 -1.26
CA PRO A 56 2.16 -13.57 -1.13
C PRO A 56 2.01 -14.29 -2.47
N GLU A 57 2.14 -15.62 -2.43
CA GLU A 57 1.98 -16.49 -3.61
C GLU A 57 0.50 -16.61 -4.02
N MET A 58 -0.42 -16.59 -3.05
CA MET A 58 -1.86 -16.64 -3.28
C MET A 58 -2.36 -15.37 -3.98
N GLU A 59 -3.32 -15.50 -4.91
CA GLU A 59 -3.91 -14.36 -5.63
C GLU A 59 -4.54 -13.33 -4.67
N GLN A 60 -5.29 -13.79 -3.66
CA GLN A 60 -5.90 -12.96 -2.62
C GLN A 60 -5.94 -13.70 -1.27
N PRO A 61 -6.08 -12.99 -0.14
CA PRO A 61 -6.41 -13.62 1.14
C PRO A 61 -7.88 -14.08 1.14
N GLU A 62 -8.28 -14.88 2.14
CA GLU A 62 -9.69 -15.30 2.30
C GLU A 62 -10.65 -14.10 2.44
N VAL A 63 -10.18 -13.02 3.09
CA VAL A 63 -10.94 -11.78 3.26
C VAL A 63 -10.03 -10.58 3.03
N GLY A 64 -10.52 -9.62 2.24
CA GLY A 64 -9.79 -8.38 1.91
C GLY A 64 -8.87 -8.55 0.71
N HIS A 65 -7.79 -7.78 0.67
CA HIS A 65 -6.78 -7.85 -0.38
C HIS A 65 -5.39 -7.54 0.13
N TYR A 66 -4.37 -7.95 -0.62
CA TYR A 66 -2.99 -7.65 -0.24
C TYR A 66 -2.56 -6.25 -0.64
N VAL A 67 -1.73 -5.63 0.20
CA VAL A 67 -1.01 -4.40 -0.12
C VAL A 67 0.47 -4.51 0.22
N SER A 68 1.32 -3.81 -0.51
CA SER A 68 2.77 -3.73 -0.27
C SER A 68 3.17 -2.30 0.07
N LEU A 69 4.02 -2.13 1.07
CA LEU A 69 4.60 -0.85 1.46
C LEU A 69 6.04 -0.75 0.94
N VAL A 70 6.32 0.31 0.19
CA VAL A 70 7.68 0.68 -0.23
C VAL A 70 8.05 2.07 0.27
N ILE A 71 9.33 2.30 0.51
CA ILE A 71 9.87 3.52 1.10
C ILE A 71 11.00 4.09 0.25
N TRP A 72 10.98 5.41 0.07
CA TRP A 72 12.13 6.22 -0.27
C TRP A 72 12.54 6.94 1.02
N PRO A 73 13.59 6.46 1.70
CA PRO A 73 13.88 6.89 3.07
C PRO A 73 13.95 8.41 3.22
N SER A 74 13.29 8.92 4.26
CA SER A 74 13.16 10.36 4.57
C SER A 74 12.42 11.22 3.54
N MET A 75 11.99 10.66 2.41
CA MET A 75 11.40 11.41 1.30
C MET A 75 9.93 11.07 1.09
N ASP A 76 9.61 9.80 0.89
CA ASP A 76 8.25 9.38 0.55
C ASP A 76 7.98 7.90 0.85
N PHE A 77 6.71 7.55 0.90
CA PHE A 77 6.24 6.17 0.98
C PHE A 77 5.19 5.90 -0.09
N HIS A 78 5.04 4.64 -0.48
CA HIS A 78 4.11 4.27 -1.54
C HIS A 78 3.55 2.87 -1.36
N TRP A 79 2.42 2.65 -2.02
CA TRP A 79 1.60 1.47 -1.84
C TRP A 79 1.29 0.80 -3.18
N TYR A 80 1.43 -0.52 -3.19
CA TYR A 80 0.87 -1.39 -4.22
C TYR A 80 -0.30 -2.17 -3.64
N ARG A 81 -1.30 -2.47 -4.46
CA ARG A 81 -2.46 -3.31 -4.14
C ARG A 81 -2.48 -4.50 -5.09
N LYS A 82 -2.74 -5.69 -4.58
CA LYS A 82 -2.95 -6.87 -5.44
C LYS A 82 -4.39 -6.86 -5.97
N ASP A 83 -4.53 -6.96 -7.28
CA ASP A 83 -5.79 -6.99 -7.99
C ASP A 83 -6.35 -8.42 -8.05
N LEU A 84 -7.61 -8.58 -8.45
CA LEU A 84 -8.27 -9.89 -8.50
C LEU A 84 -7.64 -10.82 -9.55
N GLU A 85 -7.04 -10.26 -10.60
CA GLU A 85 -6.36 -10.97 -11.67
C GLU A 85 -4.92 -11.39 -11.30
N GLY A 86 -4.52 -11.23 -10.03
CA GLY A 86 -3.21 -11.66 -9.50
C GLY A 86 -2.04 -10.71 -9.79
N TYR A 87 -2.25 -9.69 -10.63
CA TYR A 87 -1.33 -8.57 -10.82
C TYR A 87 -1.39 -7.57 -9.65
N TRP A 88 -0.43 -6.67 -9.62
CA TRP A 88 -0.40 -5.55 -8.70
C TRP A 88 -0.58 -4.24 -9.43
N SER A 89 -1.25 -3.32 -8.78
CA SER A 89 -1.45 -1.97 -9.26
C SER A 89 -1.16 -0.95 -8.17
N HIS A 90 -0.99 0.30 -8.59
CA HIS A 90 -0.73 1.41 -7.71
C HIS A 90 -1.31 2.70 -8.26
N LYS A 91 -1.52 3.67 -7.37
CA LYS A 91 -1.93 5.01 -7.75
C LYS A 91 -0.78 5.99 -7.53
N PRO A 92 -0.07 6.46 -8.58
CA PRO A 92 1.00 7.45 -8.41
C PRO A 92 0.41 8.87 -8.23
N GLY A 93 0.46 9.41 -7.02
CA GLY A 93 -0.04 10.76 -6.72
C GLY A 93 -1.49 10.96 -7.19
N SER A 94 -1.76 12.05 -7.90
CA SER A 94 -3.07 12.38 -8.47
C SER A 94 -3.37 11.72 -9.83
N THR A 95 -2.47 10.88 -10.34
CA THR A 95 -2.66 10.23 -11.64
C THR A 95 -3.62 9.04 -11.57
N LYS A 96 -3.99 8.49 -12.73
CA LYS A 96 -4.80 7.26 -12.80
C LYS A 96 -4.03 6.09 -12.19
N VAL A 97 -4.79 5.09 -11.71
CA VAL A 97 -4.24 3.80 -11.30
C VAL A 97 -3.47 3.18 -12.47
N LYS A 98 -2.31 2.60 -12.18
CA LYS A 98 -1.45 1.89 -13.12
C LYS A 98 -1.16 0.49 -12.58
N ASP A 99 -1.02 -0.47 -13.48
CA ASP A 99 -0.62 -1.84 -13.19
C ASP A 99 0.76 -2.18 -13.78
N VAL A 100 1.54 -1.13 -14.06
CA VAL A 100 2.90 -1.21 -14.60
C VAL A 100 3.89 -0.48 -13.70
N ASP A 101 5.11 -1.01 -13.61
CA ASP A 101 6.21 -0.44 -12.84
C ASP A 101 6.84 0.79 -13.52
N ALA A 102 7.91 1.34 -12.92
CA ALA A 102 8.61 2.50 -13.47
C ALA A 102 9.26 2.22 -14.85
N SER A 103 9.51 0.95 -15.17
CA SER A 103 10.03 0.47 -16.46
C SER A 103 8.92 0.04 -17.44
N GLN A 104 7.65 0.32 -17.14
CA GLN A 104 6.47 -0.02 -17.95
C GLN A 104 6.16 -1.53 -18.05
N ASN A 105 6.69 -2.36 -17.15
CA ASN A 105 6.37 -3.79 -17.08
C ASN A 105 5.18 -4.04 -16.16
N LYS A 106 4.32 -5.01 -16.50
CA LYS A 106 3.24 -5.45 -15.60
C LYS A 106 3.81 -5.95 -14.27
N ILE A 107 3.18 -5.57 -13.17
CA ILE A 107 3.67 -5.88 -11.83
C ILE A 107 3.08 -7.23 -11.37
N LEU A 108 3.86 -8.30 -11.46
CA LEU A 108 3.48 -9.61 -10.91
C LEU A 108 3.89 -9.77 -9.43
N ASN A 109 4.99 -9.14 -9.06
CA ASN A 109 5.56 -9.20 -7.73
C ASN A 109 6.32 -7.88 -7.45
N PRO A 110 5.87 -7.06 -6.47
CA PRO A 110 6.56 -5.83 -6.12
C PRO A 110 8.03 -6.03 -5.72
N ASP A 111 8.42 -7.20 -5.16
CA ASP A 111 9.80 -7.57 -4.81
C ASP A 111 10.74 -7.62 -6.02
N LYS A 112 10.19 -7.71 -7.24
CA LYS A 112 10.93 -7.85 -8.50
C LYS A 112 10.68 -6.71 -9.48
N ALA A 113 9.81 -5.76 -9.14
CA ALA A 113 9.41 -4.67 -10.02
C ALA A 113 10.42 -3.51 -9.99
N ASP A 114 10.43 -2.67 -11.03
CA ASP A 114 11.13 -1.39 -10.97
C ASP A 114 10.32 -0.39 -10.11
N ILE A 115 10.61 -0.39 -8.81
CA ILE A 115 9.92 0.42 -7.80
C ILE A 115 10.48 1.85 -7.67
N LYS A 116 11.31 2.34 -8.60
CA LYS A 116 11.88 3.68 -8.48
C LYS A 116 10.80 4.77 -8.36
N PRO A 117 11.08 5.86 -7.60
CA PRO A 117 12.32 6.16 -6.89
C PRO A 117 12.45 5.49 -5.51
N TYR A 118 11.51 4.64 -5.10
CA TYR A 118 11.56 3.92 -3.83
C TYR A 118 12.70 2.90 -3.85
N THR A 119 13.33 2.70 -2.70
CA THR A 119 14.55 1.88 -2.57
C THR A 119 14.40 0.74 -1.58
N GLU A 120 13.34 0.77 -0.76
CA GLU A 120 13.09 -0.24 0.28
C GLU A 120 11.70 -0.84 0.13
N ILE A 121 11.60 -2.15 0.29
CA ILE A 121 10.33 -2.87 0.40
C ILE A 121 10.21 -3.31 1.86
N CYS A 122 9.23 -2.76 2.56
CA CYS A 122 9.06 -3.01 4.00
C CYS A 122 8.32 -4.31 4.27
N GLY A 123 7.47 -4.72 3.32
CA GLY A 123 6.72 -5.96 3.35
C GLY A 123 5.28 -5.76 2.89
N TYR A 124 4.42 -6.62 3.41
CA TYR A 124 3.06 -6.81 2.90
C TYR A 124 2.04 -6.90 4.03
N TYR A 125 0.81 -6.49 3.74
CA TYR A 125 -0.33 -6.57 4.64
C TYR A 125 -1.55 -7.15 3.95
N ILE A 126 -2.53 -7.53 4.75
CA ILE A 126 -3.92 -7.67 4.35
C ILE A 126 -4.67 -6.39 4.75
N ALA A 127 -5.37 -5.81 3.78
CA ALA A 127 -6.34 -4.74 3.98
C ALA A 127 -7.75 -5.35 3.93
N ILE A 128 -8.50 -5.21 5.04
CA ILE A 128 -9.93 -5.54 5.09
C ILE A 128 -10.67 -4.20 5.21
N PRO A 129 -11.26 -3.65 4.14
CA PRO A 129 -11.75 -2.26 4.13
C PRO A 129 -12.71 -1.93 5.28
N SER A 130 -13.56 -2.89 5.67
CA SER A 130 -14.51 -2.74 6.79
C SER A 130 -13.87 -2.71 8.18
N LYS A 131 -12.58 -3.05 8.31
CA LYS A 131 -11.80 -2.99 9.55
C LYS A 131 -10.81 -1.83 9.59
N ILE A 132 -10.56 -1.17 8.46
CA ILE A 132 -9.68 -0.01 8.39
C ILE A 132 -10.41 1.20 8.99
N THR A 133 -9.69 2.00 9.78
CA THR A 133 -10.26 3.05 10.63
C THR A 133 -10.01 4.49 10.14
N ILE A 134 -9.40 4.64 8.95
CA ILE A 134 -9.09 5.96 8.38
C ILE A 134 -10.36 6.78 8.11
N LYS A 135 -10.26 8.10 8.29
CA LYS A 135 -11.37 9.06 8.19
C LYS A 135 -11.04 10.25 7.31
#